data_AF-A0A932FZ03-F1
#
_entry.id   AF-A0A932FZ03-F1
#
_cell.length_a   1.000
_cell.length_b   1.000
_cell.length_c   1.000
_cell.angle_alpha   90.00
_cell.angle_beta   90.00
_cell.angle_gamma   90.00
#
_symmetry.space_group_name_H-M   'P 1'
#
loop_
_entity.id
_entity.type
_entity.pdbx_description
1 polymer ?
#
loop_
_entity_poly.entity_id
_entity_poly.type
_entity_poly.pdbx_seq_one_letter_code
_entity_poly.pdbx_strand_id
1 'polypeptide(L)'
;MSTMLNELPEIARPVFKRYLSELETFYPAAKEHTEISVGREGIIYVRVPWPEDDETLIKLSEHMAEIETEILLESGQHFMLLPTREL
;
A
#
# COMPACT_ATOMS: atom_id res chain seq x y z
N MET A 1 6.29 2.46 -14.48
CA MET A 1 5.09 2.43 -13.62
C MET A 1 3.84 1.79 -14.25
N SER A 2 3.90 1.15 -15.43
CA SER A 2 2.67 0.75 -16.16
C SER A 2 2.22 -0.71 -16.01
N THR A 3 2.97 -1.57 -15.32
CA THR A 3 2.64 -3.02 -15.27
C THR A 3 1.79 -3.39 -14.05
N MET A 4 1.92 -2.69 -12.93
CA MET A 4 1.37 -3.15 -11.64
C MET A 4 -0.12 -2.82 -11.42
N LEU A 5 -0.68 -1.80 -12.08
CA LEU A 5 -2.10 -1.43 -11.95
C LEU A 5 -3.06 -2.37 -12.70
N ASN A 6 -2.55 -3.11 -13.68
CA ASN A 6 -3.36 -4.03 -14.49
C ASN A 6 -3.73 -5.31 -13.74
N GLU A 7 -2.97 -5.68 -12.70
CA GLU A 7 -3.22 -6.86 -11.87
C GLU A 7 -4.29 -6.60 -10.80
N LEU A 8 -4.67 -5.34 -10.58
CA LEU A 8 -5.72 -4.96 -9.65
C LEU A 8 -7.11 -5.12 -10.28
N PRO A 9 -8.10 -5.61 -9.50
CA PRO A 9 -9.51 -5.53 -9.88
C PRO A 9 -9.89 -4.10 -10.28
N GLU A 10 -10.74 -3.93 -11.30
CA GLU A 10 -11.10 -2.59 -11.80
C GLU A 10 -11.70 -1.70 -10.70
N ILE A 11 -12.47 -2.30 -9.79
CA ILE A 11 -13.05 -1.63 -8.63
C ILE A 11 -12.00 -1.15 -7.60
N ALA A 12 -10.84 -1.81 -7.54
CA ALA A 12 -9.77 -1.48 -6.59
C ALA A 12 -8.84 -0.38 -7.11
N ARG A 13 -8.78 -0.14 -8.43
CA ARG A 13 -7.89 0.86 -9.05
C ARG A 13 -8.05 2.29 -8.49
N PRO A 14 -9.26 2.86 -8.31
CA PRO A 14 -9.40 4.22 -7.78
C PRO A 14 -8.93 4.33 -6.33
N VAL A 15 -9.33 3.39 -5.47
CA VAL A 15 -8.92 3.39 -4.05
C VAL A 15 -7.44 3.06 -3.88
N PHE A 16 -6.88 2.23 -4.76
CA PHE A 16 -5.45 1.97 -4.77
C PHE A 16 -4.64 3.21 -5.16
N LYS A 17 -5.09 4.02 -6.13
CA LYS A 17 -4.41 5.28 -6.45
C LYS A 17 -4.40 6.24 -5.26
N ARG A 18 -5.49 6.28 -4.49
CA ARG A 18 -5.56 7.03 -3.23
C ARG A 18 -4.56 6.48 -2.21
N TYR A 19 -4.59 5.17 -1.95
CA TYR A 19 -3.65 4.49 -1.05
C TYR A 19 -2.19 4.80 -1.39
N LEU A 20 -1.82 4.64 -2.66
CA LEU A 20 -0.46 4.89 -3.12
C LEU A 20 -0.08 6.37 -2.98
N SER A 21 -1.01 7.29 -3.25
CA SER A 21 -0.77 8.73 -3.07
C SER A 21 -0.50 9.09 -1.61
N GLU A 22 -1.24 8.51 -0.67
CA GLU A 22 -1.02 8.70 0.77
C GLU A 22 0.35 8.16 1.21
N LEU A 23 0.65 6.93 0.79
CA LEU A 23 1.93 6.28 1.04
C LEU A 23 3.11 7.07 0.49
N GLU A 24 3.04 7.54 -0.77
CA GLU A 24 4.11 8.34 -1.38
C GLU A 24 4.25 9.74 -0.74
N THR A 25 3.15 10.31 -0.25
CA THR A 25 3.16 11.61 0.43
C THR A 25 3.82 11.49 1.80
N PHE A 26 3.50 10.44 2.56
CA PHE A 26 4.06 10.21 3.88
C PHE A 26 5.50 9.67 3.83
N TYR A 27 5.75 8.73 2.92
CA TYR A 27 7.04 8.04 2.78
C TYR A 27 7.49 8.02 1.30
N PRO A 28 8.12 9.10 0.81
CA PRO A 28 8.52 9.24 -0.60
C PRO A 28 9.43 8.11 -1.13
N ALA A 29 10.19 7.45 -0.26
CA ALA A 29 11.04 6.32 -0.62
C ALA A 29 10.24 5.09 -1.11
N ALA A 30 8.94 5.00 -0.81
CA ALA A 30 8.07 3.97 -1.38
C ALA A 30 7.91 4.08 -2.90
N LYS A 31 7.98 5.30 -3.46
CA LYS A 31 7.61 5.58 -4.87
C LYS A 31 8.35 4.72 -5.90
N GLU A 32 9.62 4.44 -5.65
CA GLU A 32 10.48 3.70 -6.59
C GLU A 32 10.54 2.20 -6.28
N HIS A 33 10.08 1.79 -5.10
CA HIS A 33 10.27 0.44 -4.56
C HIS A 33 8.97 -0.24 -4.12
N THR A 34 7.82 0.31 -4.52
CA THR A 34 6.53 -0.31 -4.24
C THR A 34 6.30 -1.51 -5.15
N GLU A 35 6.12 -2.68 -4.56
CA GLU A 35 5.66 -3.89 -5.25
C GLU A 35 4.23 -4.23 -4.82
N ILE A 36 3.40 -4.63 -5.77
CA ILE A 36 1.98 -4.91 -5.52
C ILE A 36 1.70 -6.34 -5.92
N SER A 37 0.92 -7.04 -5.10
CA SER A 37 0.42 -8.37 -5.46
C SER A 37 -0.98 -8.58 -4.90
N VAL A 38 -1.82 -9.30 -5.66
CA VAL A 38 -3.17 -9.67 -5.21
C VAL A 38 -3.12 -11.07 -4.61
N GLY A 39 -3.43 -11.14 -3.32
CA GLY A 39 -3.54 -12.35 -2.55
C GLY A 39 -4.79 -13.17 -2.87
N ARG A 40 -4.85 -14.35 -2.24
CA ARG A 40 -6.11 -15.09 -2.14
C ARG A 40 -7.14 -14.20 -1.43
N GLU A 41 -8.41 -14.37 -1.78
CA GLU A 41 -9.54 -13.60 -1.23
C GLU A 41 -9.53 -12.10 -1.59
N GLY A 42 -8.68 -11.68 -2.55
CA GLY A 42 -8.69 -10.33 -3.07
C GLY A 42 -7.94 -9.30 -2.21
N ILE A 43 -7.19 -9.74 -1.19
CA ILE A 43 -6.32 -8.86 -0.38
C ILE A 43 -5.21 -8.29 -1.28
N ILE A 44 -4.97 -6.98 -1.24
CA ILE A 44 -3.89 -6.35 -1.99
C ILE A 44 -2.70 -6.13 -1.06
N TYR A 45 -1.60 -6.83 -1.31
CA TYR A 45 -0.35 -6.64 -0.60
C TYR A 45 0.45 -5.52 -1.27
N VAL A 46 0.86 -4.55 -0.48
CA VAL A 46 1.74 -3.45 -0.90
C VAL A 46 3.04 -3.58 -0.15
N ARG A 47 4.13 -3.88 -0.87
CA ARG A 47 5.47 -4.08 -0.31
C ARG A 47 6.32 -2.85 -0.57
N VAL A 48 6.93 -2.32 0.47
CA VAL A 48 7.84 -1.17 0.39
C VAL A 48 9.05 -1.38 1.29
N PRO A 49 10.19 -0.73 1.01
CA PRO A 49 11.30 -0.69 1.96
C PRO A 49 10.78 -0.04 3.25
N TRP A 50 11.04 -0.67 4.38
CA TRP A 50 10.67 -0.05 5.66
C TRP A 50 11.65 1.08 6.00
N PRO A 51 11.17 2.16 6.63
CA PRO A 51 12.05 3.12 7.27
C PRO A 51 13.00 2.41 8.25
N GLU A 52 14.28 2.78 8.24
CA GLU A 52 15.25 2.29 9.22
C GLU A 52 15.00 2.87 10.63
N ASP A 53 14.32 4.01 10.69
CA ASP A 53 13.95 4.69 11.93
C ASP A 53 12.61 4.16 12.46
N ASP A 54 12.65 3.57 13.67
CA ASP A 54 11.48 2.97 14.32
C ASP A 54 10.34 3.97 14.52
N GLU A 55 10.64 5.23 14.86
CA GLU A 55 9.61 6.26 15.06
C GLU A 55 8.88 6.56 13.73
N THR A 56 9.62 6.65 12.64
CA THR A 56 9.08 6.83 11.29
C THR A 56 8.27 5.61 10.86
N LEU A 57 8.74 4.39 11.14
CA LEU A 57 8.01 3.15 10.85
C LEU A 57 6.69 3.09 11.62
N ILE A 58 6.67 3.45 12.91
CA ILE A 58 5.45 3.49 13.72
C ILE A 58 4.46 4.47 13.12
N LYS A 59 4.88 5.72 12.85
CA LYS A 59 3.97 6.74 12.29
C LYS A 59 3.46 6.36 10.90
N LEU A 60 4.31 5.77 10.06
CA LEU A 60 3.88 5.24 8.75
C LEU A 60 2.83 4.15 8.92
N SER A 61 3.04 3.21 9.85
CA SER A 61 2.12 2.10 10.10
C SER A 61 0.76 2.61 10.62
N GLU A 62 0.78 3.58 11.54
CA GLU A 62 -0.44 4.22 12.06
C GLU A 62 -1.21 4.95 10.96
N HIS A 63 -0.52 5.82 10.20
CA HIS A 63 -1.13 6.57 9.09
C HIS A 63 -1.74 5.62 8.06
N MET A 64 -0.99 4.61 7.63
CA MET A 64 -1.48 3.68 6.63
C MET A 64 -2.61 2.79 7.16
N ALA A 65 -2.61 2.38 8.43
CA ALA A 65 -3.72 1.63 9.03
C ALA A 65 -5.03 2.43 9.03
N GLU A 66 -4.97 3.75 9.23
CA GLU A 66 -6.13 4.64 9.11
C GLU A 66 -6.66 4.64 7.66
N ILE A 67 -5.78 4.86 6.68
CA ILE A 67 -6.14 4.84 5.26
C ILE A 67 -6.70 3.47 4.81
N GLU A 68 -6.11 2.36 5.30
CA GLU A 68 -6.58 0.99 5.04
C GLU A 68 -8.00 0.78 5.55
N THR A 69 -8.27 1.28 6.77
CA THR A 69 -9.60 1.20 7.39
C THR A 69 -10.63 2.00 6.60
N GLU A 70 -10.30 3.23 6.20
CA GLU A 70 -11.19 4.07 5.40
C GLU A 70 -11.52 3.39 4.05
N ILE A 71 -10.52 2.88 3.35
CA ILE A 71 -10.72 2.20 2.07
C ILE A 71 -11.56 0.93 2.23
N LEU A 72 -11.33 0.15 3.30
CA LEU A 72 -12.12 -1.04 3.60
C LEU A 72 -13.60 -0.70 3.80
N LEU A 73 -13.90 0.38 4.53
CA LEU A 73 -15.27 0.84 4.77
C LEU A 73 -15.92 1.40 3.50
N GLU A 74 -15.18 2.14 2.68
CA GLU A 74 -15.69 2.78 1.46
C GLU A 74 -15.93 1.78 0.31
N SER A 75 -15.06 0.77 0.18
CA SER A 75 -14.98 -0.06 -1.03
C SER A 75 -15.02 -1.57 -0.78
N GLY A 76 -14.91 -2.00 0.47
CA GLY A 76 -14.73 -3.41 0.83
C GLY A 76 -13.36 -3.97 0.45
N GLN A 77 -12.45 -3.15 -0.07
CA GLN A 77 -11.13 -3.57 -0.51
C GLN A 77 -10.16 -3.60 0.67
N HIS A 78 -9.51 -4.75 0.85
CA HIS A 78 -8.49 -4.92 1.89
C HIS A 78 -7.09 -4.68 1.32
N PHE A 79 -6.32 -3.84 2.00
CA PHE A 79 -4.91 -3.58 1.72
C PHE A 79 -4.06 -4.07 2.90
N MET A 80 -2.78 -4.34 2.65
CA MET A 80 -1.84 -4.70 3.70
C MET A 80 -0.44 -4.21 3.33
N LEU A 81 0.07 -3.27 4.13
CA LEU A 81 1.45 -2.81 4.04
C LEU A 81 2.41 -3.88 4.59
N LEU A 82 3.43 -4.23 3.81
CA LEU A 82 4.45 -5.21 4.17
C LEU A 82 5.85 -4.67 3.82
N PRO A 83 6.91 -5.16 4.48
CA PRO A 83 8.26 -4.87 4.04
C PRO A 83 8.55 -5.58 2.71
N THR A 84 9.37 -4.95 1.86
CA THR A 84 10.04 -5.61 0.74
C THR A 84 10.86 -6.79 1.28
N ARG A 85 10.87 -7.93 0.57
CA ARG A 85 11.78 -9.02 0.93
C ARG A 85 13.20 -8.51 0.72
N GLU A 86 14.05 -8.60 1.75
CA GLU A 86 15.50 -8.40 1.56
C GLU A 86 15.95 -9.27 0.38
N LEU A 87 16.60 -8.64 -0.61
CA LEU A 87 17.25 -9.32 -1.73
C LEU A 87 18.48 -10.08 -1.27
#